data_AF-A0A925UEP3-F1
#
_entry.id   AF-A0A925UEP3-F1
#
_cell.length_a   1.000
_cell.length_b   1.000
_cell.length_c   1.000
_cell.angle_alpha   90.00
_cell.angle_beta   90.00
_cell.angle_gamma   90.00
#
_symmetry.space_group_name_H-M   'P 1'
#
loop_
_entity.id
_entity.type
_entity.pdbx_description
1 polymer ?
#
loop_
_entity_poly.entity_id
_entity_poly.type
_entity_poly.pdbx_seq_one_letter_code
_entity_poly.pdbx_strand_id
1 'polypeptide(L)'
;PQPASAQVAMKPKRAKVPRFAPAGQSTQMIVGADAADDRSILSTSANLYGSYGLKRVYYSAFSPIPDASRALPLVAPPLVREHRLYQADWLMRFYGFAHDEIVGAENGMLALDIDPKLAWALAHRECFPVDLNRAPKEMLLRVPGLGTMSVKRLLQARRARTLRVDDLSRLNVPLKNVLPFVTVPGHGARSTPLDAEDLAARLRPAPRQQSLFDA
;
A
#
# COMPACT_ATOMS: atom_id res chain seq x y z
N PRO A 1 -5.31 8.58 78.63
CA PRO A 1 -4.78 9.22 77.41
C PRO A 1 -3.75 8.32 76.70
N GLN A 2 -4.16 7.64 75.63
CA GLN A 2 -3.27 6.94 74.70
C GLN A 2 -2.79 7.93 73.63
N PRO A 3 -1.50 7.97 73.24
CA PRO A 3 -1.07 8.81 72.14
C PRO A 3 -1.48 8.19 70.79
N ALA A 4 -2.07 9.03 69.94
CA ALA A 4 -2.52 8.69 68.60
C ALA A 4 -1.35 8.30 67.69
N SER A 5 -1.53 7.22 66.93
CA SER A 5 -0.59 6.73 65.92
C SER A 5 -0.62 7.64 64.68
N ALA A 6 0.53 8.23 64.35
CA ALA A 6 0.72 9.03 63.14
C ALA A 6 0.68 8.11 61.89
N GLN A 7 -0.28 8.34 61.00
CA GLN A 7 -0.32 7.68 59.70
C GLN A 7 0.76 8.26 58.78
N VAL A 8 1.65 7.39 58.29
CA VAL A 8 2.69 7.75 57.32
C VAL A 8 2.03 7.96 55.96
N ALA A 9 2.04 9.20 55.46
CA ALA A 9 1.57 9.53 54.12
C ALA A 9 2.44 8.84 53.05
N MET A 10 1.85 7.91 52.29
CA MET A 10 2.52 7.28 51.14
C MET A 10 2.77 8.30 50.03
N LYS A 11 4.04 8.50 49.67
CA LYS A 11 4.42 9.33 48.51
C LYS A 11 3.90 8.68 47.21
N PRO A 12 3.30 9.44 46.28
CA PRO A 12 2.80 8.90 45.04
C PRO A 12 3.97 8.33 44.21
N LYS A 13 3.86 7.06 43.83
CA LYS A 13 4.84 6.35 43.03
C LYS A 13 4.81 6.93 41.61
N ARG A 14 5.87 7.62 41.19
CA ARG A 14 5.98 8.18 39.83
C ARG A 14 5.81 7.07 38.79
N ALA A 15 4.88 7.26 37.85
CA ALA A 15 4.66 6.33 36.76
C ALA A 15 5.95 6.16 35.95
N LYS A 16 6.31 4.90 35.68
CA LYS A 16 7.51 4.58 34.90
C LYS A 16 7.30 5.05 33.47
N VAL A 17 8.16 5.96 33.00
CA VAL A 17 8.11 6.45 31.62
C VAL A 17 8.31 5.26 30.68
N PRO A 18 7.41 5.02 29.72
CA PRO A 18 7.57 3.92 28.77
C PRO A 18 8.85 4.11 27.95
N ARG A 19 9.52 3.00 27.63
CA ARG A 19 10.81 3.02 26.90
C ARG A 19 10.69 3.60 25.48
N PHE A 20 9.47 3.65 24.94
CA PHE A 20 9.16 4.17 23.62
C PHE A 20 7.95 5.10 23.69
N ALA A 21 7.88 6.03 22.74
CA ALA A 21 6.72 6.89 22.59
C ALA A 21 5.43 6.06 22.38
N PRO A 22 4.31 6.42 23.02
CA PRO A 22 3.03 5.71 22.86
C PRO A 22 2.55 5.65 21.40
N ALA A 23 2.93 6.64 20.59
CA ALA A 23 2.61 6.74 19.17
C ALA A 23 3.38 5.74 18.28
N GLY A 24 4.35 5.01 18.85
CA GLY A 24 5.25 4.11 18.12
C GLY A 24 6.49 4.82 17.55
N GLN A 25 7.29 4.09 16.78
CA GLN A 25 8.52 4.58 16.17
C GLN A 25 8.39 4.66 14.65
N SER A 26 9.06 5.63 14.05
CA SER A 26 9.18 5.79 12.60
C SER A 26 10.64 5.98 12.20
N THR A 27 10.96 5.68 10.96
CA THR A 27 12.29 5.92 10.38
C THR A 27 12.16 6.56 9.00
N GLN A 28 13.25 7.11 8.50
CA GLN A 28 13.37 7.65 7.14
C GLN A 28 14.49 6.94 6.39
N MET A 29 14.17 6.40 5.23
CA MET A 29 15.10 5.79 4.28
C MET A 29 15.36 6.76 3.13
N ILE A 30 16.64 6.95 2.81
CA ILE A 30 17.08 7.74 1.66
C ILE A 30 17.21 6.79 0.47
N VAL A 31 16.42 7.04 -0.57
CA VAL A 31 16.31 6.18 -1.75
C VAL A 31 17.23 6.70 -2.84
N GLY A 32 17.99 5.80 -3.46
CA GLY A 32 18.92 6.14 -4.54
C GLY A 32 20.20 6.83 -4.07
N ALA A 33 20.56 6.69 -2.79
CA ALA A 33 21.89 7.04 -2.28
C ALA A 33 22.93 5.94 -2.54
N ASP A 34 22.47 4.72 -2.86
CA ASP A 34 23.27 3.55 -3.18
C ASP A 34 22.63 2.74 -4.33
N ALA A 35 23.17 1.55 -4.59
CA ALA A 35 22.67 0.64 -5.62
C ALA A 35 21.46 -0.21 -5.18
N ALA A 36 20.82 0.09 -4.05
CA ALA A 36 19.68 -0.69 -3.57
C ALA A 36 18.49 -0.61 -4.55
N ASP A 37 18.02 -1.78 -4.95
CA ASP A 37 16.81 -1.95 -5.75
C ASP A 37 15.54 -1.82 -4.87
N ASP A 38 14.39 -1.68 -5.52
CA ASP A 38 13.12 -1.48 -4.81
C ASP A 38 12.71 -2.75 -4.03
N ARG A 39 13.10 -3.94 -4.50
CA ARG A 39 12.93 -5.21 -3.78
C ARG A 39 13.62 -5.17 -2.41
N SER A 40 14.89 -4.77 -2.37
CA SER A 40 15.69 -4.68 -1.14
C SER A 40 15.13 -3.62 -0.19
N ILE A 41 14.70 -2.47 -0.74
CA ILE A 41 14.06 -1.41 0.05
C ILE A 41 12.77 -1.91 0.70
N LEU A 42 11.88 -2.56 -0.07
CA LEU A 42 10.60 -3.06 0.47
C LEU A 42 10.81 -4.21 1.45
N SER A 43 11.79 -5.09 1.22
CA SER A 43 12.17 -6.15 2.16
C SER A 43 12.65 -5.57 3.49
N THR A 44 13.49 -4.54 3.44
CA THR A 44 13.96 -3.81 4.62
C THR A 44 12.78 -3.18 5.37
N SER A 45 11.87 -2.52 4.67
CA SER A 45 10.65 -1.96 5.28
C SER A 45 9.77 -3.03 5.93
N ALA A 46 9.57 -4.18 5.27
CA ALA A 46 8.82 -5.29 5.83
C ALA A 46 9.45 -5.82 7.13
N ASN A 47 10.78 -5.94 7.18
CA ASN A 47 11.50 -6.34 8.39
C ASN A 47 11.38 -5.29 9.51
N LEU A 48 11.47 -4.00 9.18
CA LEU A 48 11.26 -2.90 10.13
C LEU A 48 9.86 -2.92 10.75
N TYR A 49 8.83 -3.26 9.97
CA TYR A 49 7.48 -3.43 10.49
C TYR A 49 7.35 -4.70 11.35
N GLY A 50 7.82 -5.84 10.85
CA GLY A 50 7.65 -7.14 11.50
C GLY A 50 8.51 -7.31 12.75
N SER A 51 9.83 -7.21 12.60
CA SER A 51 10.81 -7.52 13.65
C SER A 51 11.02 -6.36 14.62
N TYR A 52 10.91 -5.12 14.13
CA TYR A 52 11.20 -3.92 14.93
C TYR A 52 9.94 -3.15 15.35
N GLY A 53 8.76 -3.54 14.87
CA GLY A 53 7.47 -2.96 15.29
C GLY A 53 7.30 -1.49 14.93
N LEU A 54 8.01 -1.00 13.90
CA LEU A 54 7.85 0.38 13.43
C LEU A 54 6.41 0.60 12.96
N LYS A 55 5.92 1.83 13.15
CA LYS A 55 4.58 2.22 12.68
C LYS A 55 4.60 2.74 11.25
N ARG A 56 5.74 3.31 10.81
CA ARG A 56 5.88 3.92 9.48
C ARG A 56 7.34 4.01 9.07
N VAL A 57 7.61 3.70 7.81
CA VAL A 57 8.84 4.06 7.10
C VAL A 57 8.50 5.22 6.16
N TYR A 58 9.33 6.27 6.19
CA TYR A 58 9.29 7.36 5.22
C TYR A 58 10.39 7.14 4.17
N TYR A 59 10.07 7.39 2.92
CA TYR A 59 11.01 7.35 1.80
C TYR A 59 11.26 8.79 1.34
N SER A 60 12.51 9.10 1.02
CA SER A 60 12.89 10.38 0.43
C SER A 60 13.97 10.14 -0.62
N ALA A 61 13.80 10.69 -1.82
CA ALA A 61 14.80 10.65 -2.86
C ALA A 61 16.12 11.31 -2.40
N PHE A 62 17.25 10.69 -2.71
CA PHE A 62 18.56 11.30 -2.52
C PHE A 62 18.70 12.59 -3.33
N SER A 63 19.17 13.65 -2.68
CA SER A 63 19.46 14.93 -3.33
C SER A 63 20.97 15.21 -3.24
N PRO A 64 21.69 15.24 -4.37
CA PRO A 64 23.12 15.51 -4.36
C PRO A 64 23.41 16.96 -3.93
N ILE A 65 24.35 17.11 -2.99
CA ILE A 65 24.91 18.40 -2.57
C ILE A 65 26.23 18.60 -3.35
N PRO A 66 26.62 19.83 -3.74
CA PRO A 66 27.80 20.07 -4.58
C PRO A 66 29.10 19.42 -4.08
N ASP A 67 29.29 19.32 -2.76
CA ASP A 67 30.45 18.70 -2.11
C ASP A 67 30.17 17.26 -1.60
N ALA A 68 29.22 16.55 -2.21
CA ALA A 68 28.88 15.19 -1.80
C ALA A 68 30.08 14.22 -1.97
N SER A 69 30.19 13.27 -1.04
CA SER A 69 31.17 12.18 -1.09
C SER A 69 31.16 11.49 -2.46
N ARG A 70 32.35 11.18 -3.01
CA ARG A 70 32.51 10.44 -4.28
C ARG A 70 31.80 9.09 -4.31
N ALA A 71 31.40 8.55 -3.16
CA ALA A 71 30.65 7.31 -3.04
C ALA A 71 29.14 7.46 -3.33
N LEU A 72 28.62 8.69 -3.46
CA LEU A 72 27.20 8.95 -3.69
C LEU A 72 26.93 9.20 -5.19
N PRO A 73 25.81 8.70 -5.73
CA PRO A 73 25.45 8.91 -7.12
C PRO A 73 25.18 10.40 -7.39
N LEU A 74 25.74 10.91 -8.49
CA LEU A 74 25.64 12.33 -8.87
C LEU A 74 24.26 12.71 -9.46
N VAL A 75 23.38 11.73 -9.67
CA VAL A 75 22.07 11.92 -10.31
C VAL A 75 20.97 11.64 -9.30
N ALA A 76 20.09 12.61 -9.07
CA ALA A 76 18.91 12.42 -8.24
C ALA A 76 17.97 11.38 -8.88
N PRO A 77 17.44 10.41 -8.11
CA PRO A 77 16.49 9.45 -8.64
C PRO A 77 15.18 10.17 -9.03
N PRO A 78 14.41 9.63 -10.00
CA PRO A 78 13.13 10.22 -10.37
C PRO A 78 12.19 10.31 -9.16
N LEU A 79 11.55 11.47 -8.94
CA LEU A 79 10.56 11.66 -7.85
C LEU A 79 9.42 10.62 -7.90
N VAL A 80 9.12 10.10 -9.09
CA VAL A 80 8.13 9.04 -9.29
C VAL A 80 8.51 7.75 -8.54
N ARG A 81 9.81 7.45 -8.40
CA ARG A 81 10.30 6.26 -7.67
C ARG A 81 9.90 6.32 -6.19
N GLU A 82 10.06 7.48 -5.54
CA GLU A 82 9.62 7.68 -4.15
C GLU A 82 8.12 7.44 -4.00
N HIS A 83 7.32 8.00 -4.90
CA HIS A 83 5.87 7.81 -4.89
C HIS A 83 5.50 6.33 -5.08
N ARG A 84 6.19 5.60 -5.97
CA ARG A 84 5.97 4.16 -6.17
C ARG A 84 6.30 3.33 -4.93
N LEU A 85 7.36 3.67 -4.21
CA LEU A 85 7.69 3.02 -2.93
C LEU A 85 6.61 3.25 -1.88
N TYR A 86 6.07 4.47 -1.77
CA TYR A 86 4.93 4.72 -0.88
C TYR A 86 3.67 3.94 -1.28
N GLN A 87 3.40 3.78 -2.57
CA GLN A 87 2.28 2.97 -3.04
C GLN A 87 2.48 1.48 -2.68
N ALA A 88 3.67 0.93 -2.92
CA ALA A 88 4.02 -0.43 -2.53
C ALA A 88 3.96 -0.65 -1.01
N ASP A 89 4.49 0.27 -0.20
CA ASP A 89 4.40 0.26 1.26
C ASP A 89 2.94 0.19 1.74
N TRP A 90 2.07 0.98 1.11
CA TRP A 90 0.65 1.00 1.41
C TRP A 90 -0.02 -0.36 1.11
N LEU A 91 0.36 -1.02 0.02
CA LEU A 91 -0.11 -2.37 -0.30
C LEU A 91 0.30 -3.39 0.77
N MET A 92 1.56 -3.33 1.23
CA MET A 92 2.01 -4.23 2.30
C MET A 92 1.19 -4.03 3.58
N ARG A 93 1.04 -2.77 4.01
CA ARG A 93 0.45 -2.45 5.32
C ARG A 93 -1.06 -2.61 5.39
N PHE A 94 -1.77 -2.30 4.31
CA PHE A 94 -3.23 -2.21 4.34
C PHE A 94 -3.94 -3.22 3.43
N TYR A 95 -3.23 -3.78 2.45
CA TYR A 95 -3.78 -4.76 1.52
C TYR A 95 -3.24 -6.19 1.75
N GLY A 96 -2.27 -6.36 2.64
CA GLY A 96 -1.70 -7.66 2.97
C GLY A 96 -0.86 -8.23 1.83
N PHE A 97 -0.20 -7.37 1.06
CA PHE A 97 0.80 -7.81 0.11
C PHE A 97 2.10 -8.16 0.83
N ALA A 98 2.76 -9.22 0.41
CA ALA A 98 4.14 -9.49 0.76
C ALA A 98 5.10 -8.62 -0.08
N HIS A 99 6.28 -8.35 0.45
CA HIS A 99 7.25 -7.47 -0.23
C HIS A 99 7.80 -8.09 -1.53
N ASP A 100 7.92 -9.40 -1.57
CA ASP A 100 8.50 -10.20 -2.65
C ASP A 100 7.54 -10.42 -3.82
N GLU A 101 6.22 -10.32 -3.59
CA GLU A 101 5.22 -10.40 -4.66
C GLU A 101 4.96 -9.07 -5.37
N ILE A 102 5.16 -7.92 -4.71
CA ILE A 102 4.87 -6.60 -5.33
C ILE A 102 5.84 -6.28 -6.47
N VAL A 103 7.12 -6.63 -6.29
CA VAL A 103 8.17 -6.35 -7.26
C VAL A 103 8.32 -7.53 -8.21
N GLY A 104 8.02 -7.28 -9.49
CA GLY A 104 8.19 -8.26 -10.56
C GLY A 104 9.59 -8.87 -10.59
N ALA A 105 9.69 -10.11 -11.06
CA ALA A 105 10.92 -10.90 -11.00
C ALA A 105 12.09 -10.34 -11.82
N GLU A 106 11.85 -9.50 -12.84
CA GLU A 106 12.85 -9.24 -13.89
C GLU A 106 14.05 -8.38 -13.48
N ASN A 107 13.89 -7.36 -12.62
CA ASN A 107 15.00 -6.44 -12.32
C ASN A 107 15.01 -5.86 -10.89
N GLY A 108 14.10 -6.28 -10.02
CA GLY A 108 14.03 -5.76 -8.64
C GLY A 108 13.55 -4.31 -8.52
N MET A 109 13.10 -3.69 -9.61
CA MET A 109 12.61 -2.30 -9.65
C MET A 109 11.10 -2.25 -9.85
N LEU A 110 10.45 -1.25 -9.26
CA LEU A 110 9.02 -0.99 -9.49
C LEU A 110 8.82 -0.32 -10.86
N ALA A 111 7.73 -0.70 -11.53
CA ALA A 111 7.29 0.00 -12.73
C ALA A 111 6.94 1.47 -12.39
N LEU A 112 7.60 2.41 -13.06
CA LEU A 112 7.37 3.84 -12.82
C LEU A 112 6.14 4.38 -13.56
N ASP A 113 5.70 3.72 -14.62
CA ASP A 113 4.59 4.14 -15.48
C ASP A 113 3.22 3.54 -15.08
N ILE A 114 3.22 2.47 -14.26
CA ILE A 114 2.02 1.75 -13.81
C ILE A 114 2.00 1.69 -12.28
N ASP A 115 0.81 1.83 -11.70
CA ASP A 115 0.60 1.64 -10.25
C ASP A 115 0.97 0.19 -9.83
N PRO A 116 1.65 -0.04 -8.69
CA PRO A 116 2.10 -1.37 -8.28
C PRO A 116 0.99 -2.41 -8.16
N LYS A 117 -0.25 -2.01 -7.78
CA LYS A 117 -1.37 -2.94 -7.66
C LYS A 117 -1.88 -3.38 -9.03
N LEU A 118 -1.97 -2.45 -9.98
CA LEU A 118 -2.30 -2.76 -11.37
C LEU A 118 -1.20 -3.58 -12.03
N ALA A 119 0.08 -3.22 -11.82
CA ALA A 119 1.22 -3.97 -12.33
C ALA A 119 1.20 -5.42 -11.83
N TRP A 120 0.96 -5.63 -10.53
CA TRP A 120 0.80 -6.96 -9.95
C TRP A 120 -0.35 -7.73 -10.59
N ALA A 121 -1.51 -7.09 -10.78
CA ALA A 121 -2.69 -7.75 -11.33
C ALA A 121 -2.51 -8.16 -12.81
N LEU A 122 -1.74 -7.38 -13.57
CA LEU A 122 -1.36 -7.74 -14.95
C LEU A 122 -0.31 -8.86 -14.98
N ALA A 123 0.63 -8.88 -14.03
CA ALA A 123 1.60 -9.97 -13.92
C ALA A 123 0.94 -11.30 -13.49
N HIS A 124 -0.14 -11.24 -12.70
CA HIS A 124 -0.85 -12.40 -12.14
C HIS A 124 -2.26 -12.54 -12.72
N ARG A 125 -2.38 -12.58 -14.05
CA ARG A 125 -3.69 -12.68 -14.74
C ARG A 125 -4.46 -13.94 -14.36
N GLU A 126 -3.77 -15.01 -14.01
CA GLU A 126 -4.32 -16.29 -13.54
C GLU A 126 -5.12 -16.17 -12.23
N CYS A 127 -4.89 -15.11 -11.45
CA CYS A 127 -5.67 -14.81 -10.25
C CYS A 127 -7.06 -14.19 -10.57
N PHE A 128 -7.34 -13.89 -11.83
CA PHE A 128 -8.54 -13.20 -12.28
C PHE A 128 -9.32 -14.03 -13.31
N PRO A 129 -10.64 -13.83 -13.41
CA PRO A 129 -11.44 -12.87 -12.66
C PRO A 129 -11.87 -13.37 -11.27
N VAL A 130 -11.99 -12.44 -10.32
CA VAL A 130 -12.39 -12.70 -8.94
C VAL A 130 -13.91 -12.63 -8.79
N ASP A 131 -14.55 -13.69 -8.30
CA ASP A 131 -15.99 -13.71 -8.00
C ASP A 131 -16.31 -12.82 -6.79
N LEU A 132 -17.01 -11.70 -7.03
CA LEU A 132 -17.38 -10.76 -5.99
C LEU A 132 -18.52 -11.24 -5.08
N ASN A 133 -19.00 -12.47 -5.15
CA ASN A 133 -19.92 -13.01 -4.16
C ASN A 133 -19.28 -14.11 -3.31
N ARG A 134 -18.17 -14.69 -3.78
CA ARG A 134 -17.53 -15.85 -3.14
C ARG A 134 -16.11 -15.60 -2.65
N ALA A 135 -15.36 -14.74 -3.33
CA ALA A 135 -13.94 -14.59 -3.06
C ALA A 135 -13.65 -14.02 -1.67
N PRO A 136 -12.57 -14.49 -1.01
CA PRO A 136 -12.15 -14.02 0.30
C PRO A 136 -11.66 -12.57 0.23
N LYS A 137 -11.63 -11.90 1.39
CA LYS A 137 -11.27 -10.47 1.51
C LYS A 137 -9.91 -10.17 0.86
N GLU A 138 -8.96 -11.07 1.06
CA GLU A 138 -7.57 -10.96 0.60
C GLU A 138 -7.53 -10.86 -0.93
N MET A 139 -8.30 -11.71 -1.63
CA MET A 139 -8.41 -11.66 -3.09
C MET A 139 -9.13 -10.40 -3.58
N LEU A 140 -10.15 -9.92 -2.87
CA LEU A 140 -10.81 -8.66 -3.23
C LEU A 140 -9.87 -7.46 -3.10
N LEU A 141 -8.97 -7.51 -2.12
CA LEU A 141 -7.93 -6.50 -1.96
C LEU A 141 -6.88 -6.58 -3.07
N ARG A 142 -6.79 -7.64 -3.85
CA ARG A 142 -5.89 -7.70 -5.03
C ARG A 142 -6.46 -7.03 -6.27
N VAL A 143 -7.78 -6.90 -6.37
CA VAL A 143 -8.47 -6.31 -7.53
C VAL A 143 -8.13 -4.82 -7.69
N PRO A 144 -7.58 -4.39 -8.84
CA PRO A 144 -7.35 -2.97 -9.14
C PRO A 144 -8.63 -2.14 -9.05
N GLY A 145 -8.55 -0.95 -8.46
CA GLY A 145 -9.70 -0.07 -8.23
C GLY A 145 -10.55 -0.40 -6.99
N LEU A 146 -10.37 -1.56 -6.35
CA LEU A 146 -10.98 -1.84 -5.04
C LEU A 146 -10.07 -1.38 -3.90
N GLY A 147 -10.55 -0.42 -3.10
CA GLY A 147 -9.89 0.02 -1.87
C GLY A 147 -10.36 -0.72 -0.62
N THR A 148 -9.64 -0.60 0.50
CA THR A 148 -9.98 -1.26 1.77
C THR A 148 -11.41 -0.95 2.26
N MET A 149 -11.84 0.32 2.12
CA MET A 149 -13.21 0.73 2.46
C MET A 149 -14.25 0.16 1.50
N SER A 150 -13.95 0.15 0.19
CA SER A 150 -14.83 -0.44 -0.82
C SER A 150 -15.00 -1.95 -0.57
N VAL A 151 -13.90 -2.66 -0.30
CA VAL A 151 -13.93 -4.10 0.05
C VAL A 151 -14.74 -4.34 1.33
N LYS A 152 -14.58 -3.50 2.36
CA LYS A 152 -15.39 -3.60 3.59
C LYS A 152 -16.88 -3.48 3.29
N ARG A 153 -17.28 -2.49 2.48
CA ARG A 153 -18.68 -2.27 2.07
C ARG A 153 -19.21 -3.43 1.22
N LEU A 154 -18.40 -3.93 0.28
CA LEU A 154 -18.75 -5.09 -0.54
C LEU A 154 -19.02 -6.32 0.33
N LEU A 155 -18.12 -6.64 1.25
CA LEU A 155 -18.30 -7.78 2.17
C LEU A 155 -19.54 -7.64 3.04
N GLN A 156 -19.85 -6.42 3.50
CA GLN A 156 -21.08 -6.17 4.25
C GLN A 156 -22.32 -6.37 3.38
N ALA A 157 -22.32 -5.85 2.15
CA ALA A 157 -23.45 -5.96 1.23
C ALA A 157 -23.72 -7.42 0.79
N ARG A 158 -22.66 -8.24 0.58
CA ARG A 158 -22.78 -9.67 0.25
C ARG A 158 -23.57 -10.49 1.28
N ARG A 159 -23.57 -10.05 2.54
CA ARG A 159 -24.33 -10.73 3.61
C ARG A 159 -25.84 -10.54 3.47
N ALA A 160 -26.27 -9.47 2.81
CA ALA A 160 -27.68 -9.12 2.65
C ALA A 160 -28.23 -9.42 1.26
N ARG A 161 -27.36 -9.46 0.23
CA ARG A 161 -27.78 -9.71 -1.16
C ARG A 161 -26.62 -10.24 -2.00
N THR A 162 -26.97 -10.85 -3.14
CA THR A 162 -26.00 -11.12 -4.20
C THR A 162 -25.65 -9.82 -4.91
N LEU A 163 -24.36 -9.47 -4.94
CA LEU A 163 -23.85 -8.28 -5.61
C LEU A 163 -23.92 -8.42 -7.13
N ARG A 164 -24.46 -7.38 -7.77
CA ARG A 164 -24.51 -7.20 -9.23
C ARG A 164 -23.75 -5.92 -9.63
N VAL A 165 -23.60 -5.68 -10.93
CA VAL A 165 -22.93 -4.48 -11.45
C VAL A 165 -23.54 -3.18 -10.90
N ASP A 166 -24.87 -3.12 -10.79
CA ASP A 166 -25.58 -1.95 -10.24
C ASP A 166 -25.20 -1.66 -8.78
N ASP A 167 -24.97 -2.69 -7.96
CA ASP A 167 -24.54 -2.51 -6.58
C ASP A 167 -23.12 -1.93 -6.51
N LEU A 168 -22.22 -2.32 -7.43
CA LEU A 168 -20.88 -1.75 -7.51
C LEU A 168 -20.93 -0.24 -7.83
N SER A 169 -21.81 0.16 -8.75
CA SER A 169 -22.03 1.57 -9.08
C SER A 169 -22.51 2.36 -7.86
N ARG A 170 -23.49 1.82 -7.12
CA ARG A 170 -24.03 2.45 -5.91
C ARG A 170 -23.01 2.56 -4.77
N LEU A 171 -22.02 1.68 -4.75
CA LEU A 171 -20.92 1.71 -3.80
C LEU A 171 -19.78 2.65 -4.22
N ASN A 172 -19.95 3.41 -5.31
CA ASN A 172 -18.94 4.29 -5.91
C ASN A 172 -17.64 3.55 -6.27
N VAL A 173 -17.76 2.31 -6.72
CA VAL A 173 -16.63 1.53 -7.22
C VAL A 173 -16.31 1.97 -8.66
N PRO A 174 -15.04 2.21 -9.02
CA PRO A 174 -14.67 2.62 -10.37
C PRO A 174 -14.83 1.44 -11.35
N LEU A 175 -16.02 1.30 -11.94
CA LEU A 175 -16.42 0.16 -12.77
C LEU A 175 -15.43 -0.11 -13.91
N LYS A 176 -14.97 0.94 -14.61
CA LYS A 176 -13.99 0.80 -15.70
C LYS A 176 -12.73 0.05 -15.26
N ASN A 177 -12.29 0.26 -14.02
CA ASN A 177 -11.05 -0.33 -13.51
C ASN A 177 -11.27 -1.70 -12.89
N VAL A 178 -12.47 -1.98 -12.37
CA VAL A 178 -12.78 -3.19 -11.61
C VAL A 178 -13.36 -4.29 -12.50
N LEU A 179 -14.26 -3.94 -13.44
CA LEU A 179 -14.97 -4.88 -14.30
C LEU A 179 -14.08 -5.84 -15.12
N PRO A 180 -12.86 -5.47 -15.55
CA PRO A 180 -11.96 -6.43 -16.19
C PRO A 180 -11.57 -7.61 -15.27
N PHE A 181 -11.44 -7.36 -13.98
CA PHE A 181 -10.84 -8.28 -13.02
C PHE A 181 -11.85 -9.08 -12.19
N VAL A 182 -13.15 -8.95 -12.44
CA VAL A 182 -14.17 -9.49 -11.53
C VAL A 182 -15.32 -10.17 -12.26
N THR A 183 -16.00 -11.07 -11.55
CA THR A 183 -17.28 -11.62 -11.99
C THR A 183 -18.39 -11.32 -10.98
N VAL A 184 -19.58 -11.06 -11.51
CA VAL A 184 -20.87 -10.94 -10.80
C VAL A 184 -21.98 -11.50 -11.70
N PRO A 185 -23.16 -11.86 -11.17
CA PRO A 185 -24.27 -12.28 -12.02
C PRO A 185 -24.58 -11.27 -13.13
N GLY A 186 -24.55 -11.73 -14.38
CA GLY A 186 -24.74 -10.89 -15.57
C GLY A 186 -23.47 -10.23 -16.14
N HIS A 187 -22.32 -10.34 -15.46
CA HIS A 187 -21.03 -9.85 -15.94
C HIS A 187 -19.93 -10.88 -15.65
N GLY A 188 -19.45 -11.56 -16.69
CA GLY A 188 -18.52 -12.68 -16.57
C GLY A 188 -17.21 -12.45 -17.33
N ALA A 189 -16.31 -13.43 -17.26
CA ALA A 189 -14.99 -13.40 -17.90
C ALA A 189 -15.02 -13.08 -19.41
N ARG A 190 -16.10 -13.49 -20.10
CA ARG A 190 -16.28 -13.22 -21.54
C ARG A 190 -16.59 -11.75 -21.87
N SER A 191 -17.00 -10.95 -20.88
CA SER A 191 -17.43 -9.56 -21.08
C SER A 191 -16.24 -8.60 -21.21
N THR A 192 -15.06 -8.95 -20.66
CA THR A 192 -13.83 -8.16 -20.80
C THR A 192 -12.62 -9.08 -20.88
N PRO A 193 -11.97 -9.25 -22.04
CA PRO A 193 -10.78 -10.08 -22.15
C PRO A 193 -9.62 -9.46 -21.34
N LEU A 194 -9.15 -10.20 -20.34
CA LEU A 194 -7.98 -9.86 -19.52
C LEU A 194 -6.67 -9.91 -20.31
N ASP A 195 -6.66 -10.68 -21.39
CA ASP A 195 -5.52 -10.90 -22.29
C ASP A 195 -5.39 -9.82 -23.37
N ALA A 196 -6.27 -8.81 -23.38
CA ALA A 196 -6.11 -7.68 -24.28
C ALA A 196 -4.79 -6.96 -23.99
N GLU A 197 -3.91 -6.88 -24.99
CA GLU A 197 -2.60 -6.21 -24.88
C GLU A 197 -2.76 -4.75 -24.42
N ASP A 198 -3.83 -4.09 -24.87
CA ASP A 198 -4.15 -2.69 -24.53
C ASP A 198 -4.79 -2.49 -23.15
N LEU A 199 -5.02 -3.56 -22.37
CA LEU A 199 -5.70 -3.43 -21.07
C LEU A 199 -4.93 -2.48 -20.13
N ALA A 200 -3.60 -2.58 -20.10
CA ALA A 200 -2.76 -1.69 -19.31
C ALA A 200 -2.95 -0.23 -19.74
N ALA A 201 -2.90 0.05 -21.04
CA ALA A 201 -3.06 1.41 -21.59
C ALA A 201 -4.44 2.00 -21.27
N ARG A 202 -5.50 1.20 -21.33
CA ARG A 202 -6.89 1.63 -21.04
C ARG A 202 -7.14 1.96 -19.57
N LEU A 203 -6.38 1.33 -18.68
CA LEU A 203 -6.50 1.44 -17.22
C LEU A 203 -5.52 2.42 -16.59
N ARG A 204 -4.47 2.82 -17.31
CA ARG A 204 -3.58 3.90 -16.87
C ARG A 204 -4.40 5.17 -16.62
N PRO A 205 -4.27 5.81 -15.45
CA PRO A 205 -4.88 7.11 -15.22
C PRO A 205 -4.31 8.11 -16.22
N ALA A 206 -5.17 9.00 -16.75
CA ALA A 206 -4.70 10.10 -17.58
C ALA A 206 -3.65 10.92 -16.80
N PRO A 207 -2.55 11.36 -17.45
CA PRO A 207 -1.53 12.16 -16.78
C PRO A 207 -2.20 13.41 -16.21
N ARG A 208 -2.29 13.50 -14.88
CA ARG A 208 -2.67 14.74 -14.21
C ARG A 208 -1.44 15.63 -14.26
N GLN A 209 -1.47 16.65 -15.12
CA GLN A 209 -0.54 17.76 -15.03
C GLN A 209 -0.69 18.34 -13.63
N GLN A 210 0.32 18.15 -12.77
CA GLN A 210 0.34 18.81 -11.47
C GLN A 210 0.52 20.30 -11.76
N SER A 211 -0.52 21.11 -11.56
CA SER A 211 -0.38 22.55 -11.54
C SER A 211 0.59 22.89 -10.40
N LEU A 212 1.72 23.51 -10.76
CA LEU A 212 2.77 23.92 -9.84
C LEU A 212 2.38 25.18 -9.02
N PHE A 213 1.14 25.65 -9.18
CA PHE A 213 0.60 26.87 -8.59
C PHE A 213 -0.87 26.67 -8.27
N ASP A 214 -1.17 26.14 -7.08
CA ASP A 214 -2.46 26.35 -6.42
C ASP A 214 -2.14 26.51 -4.92
N ALA A 215 -1.84 27.75 -4.54
CA ALA A 215 -1.63 28.23 -3.19
C ALA A 215 -2.71 29.26 -2.86
#